data_AF-A0A752MQY9-F1
#
_entry.id   AF-A0A752MQY9-F1
#
_cell.length_a   1.000
_cell.length_b   1.000
_cell.length_c   1.000
_cell.angle_alpha   90.00
_cell.angle_beta   90.00
_cell.angle_gamma   90.00
#
_symmetry.space_group_name_H-M   'P 1'
#
loop_
_entity.id
_entity.type
_entity.pdbx_description
1 polymer ?
#
loop_
_entity_poly.entity_id
_entity_poly.type
_entity_poly.pdbx_seq_one_letter_code
_entity_poly.pdbx_strand_id
1 'polypeptide(L)'
;MEITHMFNSSMYLPYTLFEPVTRFNDDSAGDMQCGDMGEEELLALGLNDISEKVDPYRLIHYPFPHPGGIDGYFGSSTSGIKISHSECVDILFTEMKELAGMFSFYGEYRFLIEELIGHFRYGNGSLFYSQPLNSAFHKRINIKTHNSPLLIIKKCIEDEFKNHKREVYIPALLHKIQTKLLRSKLAKFNNL
;
A
#
# COMPACT_ATOMS: atom_id res chain seq x y z
N MET A 1 -6.50 -47.82 17.02
CA MET A 1 -6.38 -46.76 15.98
C MET A 1 -5.01 -46.13 16.19
N GLU A 2 -4.03 -46.60 15.43
CA GLU A 2 -2.64 -46.17 15.57
C GLU A 2 -2.51 -44.73 15.08
N ILE A 3 -2.10 -43.84 15.97
CA ILE A 3 -1.63 -42.51 15.58
C ILE A 3 -0.20 -42.73 15.09
N THR A 4 -0.06 -43.02 13.80
CA THR A 4 1.23 -42.94 13.13
C THR A 4 1.66 -41.48 13.13
N HIS A 5 2.48 -41.09 14.11
CA HIS A 5 3.34 -39.93 13.99
C HIS A 5 4.28 -40.19 12.81
N MET A 6 3.87 -39.77 11.61
CA MET A 6 4.75 -39.73 10.46
C MET A 6 5.88 -38.75 10.79
N PHE A 7 7.04 -39.29 11.17
CA PHE A 7 8.30 -38.58 11.11
C PHE A 7 8.58 -38.27 9.64
N ASN A 8 7.99 -37.18 9.15
CA ASN A 8 8.20 -36.72 7.79
C ASN A 8 9.59 -36.06 7.77
N SER A 9 10.61 -36.85 7.49
CA SER A 9 12.02 -36.41 7.35
C SER A 9 12.28 -35.60 6.08
N SER A 10 11.24 -35.27 5.31
CA SER A 10 11.32 -34.51 4.06
C SER A 10 10.42 -33.29 4.09
N MET A 11 10.87 -32.23 3.41
CA MET A 11 10.12 -31.00 3.17
C MET A 11 9.89 -30.86 1.66
N TYR A 12 8.66 -30.52 1.27
CA TYR A 12 8.35 -30.15 -0.11
C TYR A 12 8.55 -28.65 -0.29
N LEU A 13 9.24 -28.28 -1.37
CA LEU A 13 9.45 -26.89 -1.76
C LEU A 13 8.53 -26.51 -2.93
N PRO A 14 8.00 -25.28 -2.96
CA PRO A 14 8.16 -24.22 -1.96
C PRO A 14 7.41 -24.51 -0.64
N TYR A 15 7.98 -24.11 0.50
CA TYR A 15 7.36 -24.24 1.83
C TYR A 15 7.02 -22.87 2.41
N THR A 16 5.75 -22.64 2.75
CA THR A 16 5.28 -21.38 3.34
C THR A 16 5.68 -21.30 4.81
N LEU A 17 6.61 -20.40 5.14
CA LEU A 17 7.04 -20.17 6.53
C LEU A 17 6.15 -19.15 7.26
N PHE A 18 5.63 -18.17 6.53
CA PHE A 18 4.78 -17.10 7.03
C PHE A 18 3.84 -16.63 5.92
N GLU A 19 2.59 -16.35 6.27
CA GLU A 19 1.66 -15.60 5.42
C GLU A 19 1.06 -14.44 6.23
N PRO A 20 0.82 -13.28 5.61
CA PRO A 20 0.08 -12.21 6.26
C PRO A 20 -1.38 -12.65 6.47
N VAL A 21 -1.96 -12.26 7.60
CA VAL A 21 -3.37 -12.56 7.95
C VAL A 21 -4.32 -11.92 6.94
N THR A 22 -4.02 -10.69 6.52
CA THR A 22 -4.73 -9.99 5.45
C THR A 22 -3.91 -10.05 4.17
N ARG A 23 -4.52 -10.50 3.08
CA ARG A 23 -3.81 -10.57 1.80
C ARG A 23 -3.62 -9.15 1.25
N PHE A 24 -2.56 -8.95 0.47
CA PHE A 24 -2.23 -7.64 -0.10
C PHE A 24 -3.35 -7.08 -1.01
N ASN A 25 -4.14 -7.97 -1.62
CA ASN A 25 -5.21 -7.66 -2.56
C ASN A 25 -6.54 -8.24 -2.06
N ASP A 26 -6.81 -8.11 -0.76
CA ASP A 26 -8.02 -8.62 -0.14
C ASP A 26 -9.15 -7.59 -0.23
N ASP A 27 -10.02 -7.75 -1.23
CA ASP A 27 -11.22 -6.91 -1.39
C ASP A 27 -12.29 -7.17 -0.32
N SER A 28 -12.13 -8.26 0.45
CA SER A 28 -13.00 -8.58 1.59
C SER A 28 -12.55 -7.94 2.91
N ALA A 29 -11.43 -7.20 2.91
CA ALA A 29 -10.97 -6.47 4.09
C ALA A 29 -12.01 -5.42 4.51
N GLY A 30 -12.22 -5.26 5.83
CA GLY A 30 -13.29 -4.40 6.35
C GLY A 30 -13.17 -2.92 5.92
N ASP A 31 -11.94 -2.42 5.77
CA ASP A 31 -11.66 -1.08 5.26
C ASP A 31 -11.88 -0.95 3.74
N MET A 32 -11.81 -2.07 2.99
CA MET A 32 -12.15 -2.13 1.56
C MET A 32 -13.66 -2.25 1.30
N GLN A 33 -14.47 -2.50 2.33
CA GLN A 33 -15.93 -2.64 2.25
C GLN A 33 -16.71 -1.36 2.61
N CYS A 34 -16.02 -0.30 3.05
CA CYS A 34 -16.61 0.97 3.43
C CYS A 34 -16.21 2.05 2.41
N GLY A 35 -16.88 2.11 1.26
CA GLY A 35 -16.47 2.96 0.14
C GLY A 35 -17.25 4.27 -0.03
N ASP A 36 -18.57 4.24 0.19
CA ASP A 36 -19.44 5.35 -0.23
C ASP A 36 -20.04 6.05 0.99
N MET A 37 -19.71 7.34 1.15
CA MET A 37 -20.35 8.25 2.09
C MET A 37 -21.21 9.26 1.33
N GLY A 38 -22.33 9.65 1.93
CA GLY A 38 -23.20 10.70 1.39
C GLY A 38 -22.58 12.10 1.54
N GLU A 39 -23.10 13.06 0.78
CA GLU A 39 -22.70 14.48 0.89
C GLU A 39 -22.82 15.00 2.32
N GLU A 40 -23.94 14.75 3.01
CA GLU A 40 -24.16 15.20 4.39
C GLU A 40 -23.11 14.65 5.36
N GLU A 41 -22.69 13.40 5.17
CA GLU A 41 -21.68 12.74 6.01
C GLU A 41 -20.29 13.34 5.74
N LEU A 42 -19.93 13.54 4.48
CA LEU A 42 -18.67 14.17 4.10
C LEU A 42 -18.58 15.61 4.64
N LEU A 43 -19.67 16.37 4.52
CA LEU A 43 -19.76 17.73 5.07
C LEU A 43 -19.68 17.73 6.61
N ALA A 44 -20.34 16.77 7.28
CA ALA A 44 -20.26 16.62 8.73
C ALA A 44 -18.84 16.27 9.22
N LEU A 45 -18.04 15.58 8.39
CA LEU A 45 -16.62 15.32 8.63
C LEU A 45 -15.72 16.54 8.33
N GLY A 46 -16.29 17.64 7.84
CA GLY A 46 -15.58 18.88 7.54
C GLY A 46 -14.89 18.87 6.18
N LEU A 47 -15.29 18.01 5.24
CA LEU A 47 -14.77 18.01 3.86
C LEU A 47 -15.43 19.08 3.00
N ASN A 48 -15.37 20.33 3.43
CA ASN A 48 -15.97 21.47 2.73
C ASN A 48 -15.03 22.12 1.70
N ASP A 49 -13.72 21.99 1.87
CA ASP A 49 -12.69 22.53 0.98
C ASP A 49 -11.85 21.37 0.39
N ILE A 50 -12.23 20.96 -0.82
CA ILE A 50 -11.70 19.74 -1.46
C ILE A 50 -10.70 20.07 -2.59
N SER A 51 -10.88 21.19 -3.28
CA SER A 51 -10.13 21.53 -4.49
C SER A 51 -10.03 23.03 -4.67
N GLU A 52 -8.85 23.51 -5.09
CA GLU A 52 -8.65 24.92 -5.43
C GLU A 52 -9.30 25.30 -6.77
N LYS A 53 -9.65 24.30 -7.58
CA LYS A 53 -10.12 24.44 -8.97
C LYS A 53 -11.62 24.21 -9.13
N VAL A 54 -12.23 23.33 -8.33
CA VAL A 54 -13.65 22.97 -8.45
C VAL A 54 -14.37 22.85 -7.10
N ASP A 55 -15.65 23.19 -7.10
CA ASP A 55 -16.60 22.79 -6.07
C ASP A 55 -17.32 21.51 -6.52
N PRO A 56 -17.04 20.35 -5.90
CA PRO A 56 -17.64 19.07 -6.30
C PRO A 56 -19.10 18.91 -5.88
N TYR A 57 -19.55 19.59 -4.82
CA TYR A 57 -20.93 19.53 -4.36
C TYR A 57 -21.86 20.29 -5.32
N ARG A 58 -21.36 21.38 -5.92
CA ARG A 58 -22.13 22.24 -6.81
C ARG A 58 -21.83 22.01 -8.30
N LEU A 59 -20.80 21.22 -8.61
CA LEU A 59 -20.26 21.01 -9.96
C LEU A 59 -19.89 22.34 -10.65
N ILE A 60 -19.11 23.16 -9.95
CA ILE A 60 -18.68 24.48 -10.40
C ILE A 60 -17.15 24.48 -10.54
N HIS A 61 -16.64 24.91 -11.69
CA HIS A 61 -15.22 25.16 -11.91
C HIS A 61 -14.88 26.64 -11.76
N TYR A 62 -13.80 26.94 -11.06
CA TYR A 62 -13.29 28.29 -10.86
C TYR A 62 -12.11 28.55 -11.83
N PRO A 63 -12.25 29.46 -12.80
CA PRO A 63 -11.19 29.74 -13.79
C PRO A 63 -9.94 30.41 -13.21
N PHE A 64 -10.02 30.89 -11.97
CA PHE A 64 -8.89 31.39 -11.19
C PHE A 64 -8.87 30.63 -9.86
N PRO A 65 -7.69 30.25 -9.33
CA PRO A 65 -7.60 29.54 -8.06
C PRO A 65 -8.37 30.32 -7.01
N HIS A 66 -9.26 29.63 -6.31
CA HIS A 66 -10.13 30.25 -5.32
C HIS A 66 -9.26 30.99 -4.30
N PRO A 67 -9.37 32.32 -4.15
CA PRO A 67 -8.65 33.01 -3.11
C PRO A 67 -9.29 32.55 -1.80
N GLY A 68 -8.58 31.68 -1.07
CA GLY A 68 -9.08 31.00 0.11
C GLY A 68 -9.95 31.90 1.00
N GLY A 69 -11.19 31.48 1.24
CA GLY A 69 -12.02 31.96 2.34
C GLY A 69 -12.44 33.44 2.34
N ILE A 70 -12.30 34.19 1.24
CA ILE A 70 -12.70 35.61 1.20
C ILE A 70 -14.06 35.88 0.55
N ASP A 71 -15.03 34.96 0.65
CA ASP A 71 -16.40 35.22 0.20
C ASP A 71 -17.15 36.23 1.12
N GLY A 72 -16.52 36.67 2.21
CA GLY A 72 -17.11 37.57 3.20
C GLY A 72 -16.90 39.07 2.99
N TYR A 73 -16.03 39.52 2.07
CA TYR A 73 -15.60 40.94 2.05
C TYR A 73 -15.82 41.72 0.75
N PHE A 74 -15.97 41.06 -0.41
CA PHE A 74 -16.27 41.74 -1.67
C PHE A 74 -17.34 40.93 -2.41
N GLY A 75 -18.56 41.46 -2.47
CA GLY A 75 -19.76 40.81 -3.01
C GLY A 75 -19.76 40.58 -4.52
N SER A 76 -18.71 39.99 -5.07
CA SER A 76 -18.70 39.45 -6.42
C SER A 76 -18.56 37.94 -6.31
N SER A 77 -19.70 37.26 -6.33
CA SER A 77 -19.75 35.83 -6.58
C SER A 77 -18.96 35.59 -7.86
N THR A 78 -17.78 34.98 -7.76
CA THR A 78 -17.09 34.51 -8.95
C THR A 78 -18.04 33.51 -9.59
N SER A 79 -18.69 33.91 -10.68
CA SER A 79 -19.58 33.04 -11.45
C SER A 79 -18.71 31.95 -12.05
N GLY A 80 -18.47 30.90 -11.28
CA GLY A 80 -17.80 29.71 -11.77
C GLY A 80 -18.63 29.07 -12.87
N ILE A 81 -17.98 28.23 -13.66
CA ILE A 81 -18.57 27.59 -14.82
C ILE A 81 -19.18 26.27 -14.36
N LYS A 82 -20.47 26.05 -14.63
CA LYS A 82 -21.09 24.75 -14.37
C LYS A 82 -20.48 23.70 -15.28
N ILE A 83 -20.04 22.59 -14.71
CA ILE A 83 -19.40 21.49 -15.41
C ILE A 83 -20.19 20.19 -15.21
N SER A 84 -19.88 19.19 -16.03
CA SER A 84 -20.40 17.84 -15.84
C SER A 84 -19.71 17.14 -14.66
N HIS A 85 -20.35 16.11 -14.13
CA HIS A 85 -19.77 15.24 -13.11
C HIS A 85 -18.44 14.61 -13.57
N SER A 86 -18.38 14.15 -14.82
CA SER A 86 -17.15 13.56 -15.37
C SER A 86 -16.01 14.58 -15.40
N GLU A 87 -16.27 15.80 -15.88
CA GLU A 87 -15.26 16.87 -15.88
C GLU A 87 -14.80 17.21 -14.46
N CYS A 88 -15.70 17.21 -13.49
CA CYS A 88 -15.35 17.45 -12.09
C CYS A 88 -14.40 16.37 -11.55
N VAL A 89 -14.75 15.09 -11.73
CA VAL A 89 -13.90 13.95 -11.38
C VAL A 89 -12.54 14.06 -12.07
N ASP A 90 -12.54 14.43 -13.35
CA ASP A 90 -11.33 14.56 -14.13
C ASP A 90 -10.37 15.61 -13.55
N ILE A 91 -10.92 16.75 -13.13
CA ILE A 91 -10.16 17.84 -12.50
C ILE A 91 -9.64 17.41 -11.12
N LEU A 92 -10.48 16.83 -10.26
CA LEU A 92 -10.09 16.38 -8.92
C LEU A 92 -8.92 15.38 -8.95
N PHE A 93 -9.02 14.36 -9.81
CA PHE A 93 -7.95 13.37 -9.94
C PHE A 93 -6.67 13.96 -10.56
N THR A 94 -6.80 14.93 -11.46
CA THR A 94 -5.64 15.62 -12.04
C THR A 94 -4.93 16.45 -10.98
N GLU A 95 -5.68 17.20 -10.18
CA GLU A 95 -5.15 17.99 -9.07
C GLU A 95 -4.51 17.10 -7.99
N MET A 96 -5.16 16.01 -7.59
CA MET A 96 -4.58 15.05 -6.65
C MET A 96 -3.27 14.47 -7.18
N LYS A 97 -3.20 14.16 -8.48
CA LYS A 97 -1.99 13.67 -9.13
C LYS A 97 -0.87 14.71 -9.12
N GLU A 98 -1.18 15.97 -9.47
CA GLU A 98 -0.24 17.09 -9.45
C GLU A 98 0.33 17.33 -8.05
N LEU A 99 -0.56 17.46 -7.05
CA LEU A 99 -0.19 17.70 -5.65
C LEU A 99 0.62 16.53 -5.07
N ALA A 100 0.20 15.29 -5.31
CA ALA A 100 0.93 14.11 -4.84
C ALA A 100 2.32 13.99 -5.49
N GLY A 101 2.44 14.32 -6.78
CA GLY A 101 3.70 14.34 -7.50
C GLY A 101 4.73 15.32 -6.90
N MET A 102 4.27 16.42 -6.29
CA MET A 102 5.14 17.35 -5.58
C MET A 102 5.84 16.74 -4.36
N PHE A 103 5.29 15.67 -3.77
CA PHE A 103 5.89 14.97 -2.64
C PHE A 103 6.77 13.78 -3.06
N SER A 104 6.69 13.34 -4.31
CA SER A 104 7.45 12.20 -4.84
C SER A 104 8.56 12.58 -5.82
N PHE A 105 8.84 13.87 -6.03
CA PHE A 105 9.74 14.43 -7.05
C PHE A 105 11.17 13.85 -7.15
N TYR A 106 11.67 13.18 -6.11
CA TYR A 106 13.01 12.56 -6.09
C TYR A 106 12.98 11.04 -5.92
N GLY A 107 14.00 10.38 -6.49
CA GLY A 107 14.25 8.95 -6.33
C GLY A 107 13.81 8.07 -7.50
N GLU A 108 14.23 6.80 -7.47
CA GLU A 108 13.97 5.79 -8.51
C GLU A 108 12.47 5.50 -8.69
N TYR A 109 11.67 5.76 -7.66
CA TYR A 109 10.26 5.39 -7.58
C TYR A 109 9.30 6.58 -7.65
N ARG A 110 9.78 7.75 -8.07
CA ARG A 110 9.02 9.02 -8.07
C ARG A 110 7.66 8.96 -8.77
N PHE A 111 7.57 8.17 -9.83
CA PHE A 111 6.36 8.05 -10.65
C PHE A 111 5.31 7.10 -10.06
N LEU A 112 5.65 6.31 -9.03
CA LEU A 112 4.73 5.31 -8.49
C LEU A 112 3.43 5.90 -7.98
N ILE A 113 3.48 7.07 -7.33
CA ILE A 113 2.28 7.71 -6.79
C ILE A 113 1.34 8.16 -7.92
N GLU A 114 1.90 8.65 -9.02
CA GLU A 114 1.15 9.03 -10.20
C GLU A 114 0.52 7.82 -10.90
N GLU A 115 1.24 6.71 -10.99
CA GLU A 115 0.74 5.44 -11.50
C GLU A 115 -0.41 4.90 -10.62
N LEU A 116 -0.24 4.95 -9.30
CA LEU A 116 -1.25 4.53 -8.33
C LEU A 116 -2.52 5.37 -8.43
N ILE A 117 -2.39 6.70 -8.51
CA ILE A 117 -3.53 7.60 -8.67
C ILE A 117 -4.24 7.35 -10.00
N GLY A 118 -3.48 7.18 -11.09
CA GLY A 118 -4.04 6.82 -12.39
C GLY A 118 -4.81 5.51 -12.34
N HIS A 119 -4.26 4.50 -11.68
CA HIS A 119 -4.93 3.23 -11.48
C HIS A 119 -6.15 3.33 -10.55
N PHE A 120 -6.10 4.17 -9.51
CA PHE A 120 -7.26 4.39 -8.65
C PHE A 120 -8.45 4.95 -9.44
N ARG A 121 -8.19 5.83 -10.41
CA ARG A 121 -9.23 6.39 -11.29
C ARG A 121 -9.79 5.39 -12.31
N TYR A 122 -8.91 4.65 -12.96
CA TYR A 122 -9.28 3.88 -14.16
C TYR A 122 -9.23 2.35 -13.98
N GLY A 123 -8.75 1.88 -12.82
CA GLY A 123 -8.51 0.48 -12.54
C GLY A 123 -9.78 -0.33 -12.29
N ASN A 124 -10.91 0.31 -12.01
CA ASN A 124 -12.23 -0.34 -11.86
C ASN A 124 -12.20 -1.58 -10.93
N GLY A 125 -11.53 -1.49 -9.78
CA GLY A 125 -11.40 -2.59 -8.83
C GLY A 125 -10.41 -3.69 -9.22
N SER A 126 -9.73 -3.57 -10.36
CA SER A 126 -8.65 -4.50 -10.73
C SER A 126 -7.42 -4.34 -9.83
N LEU A 127 -6.52 -5.31 -9.88
CA LEU A 127 -5.32 -5.31 -9.06
C LEU A 127 -4.27 -4.37 -9.65
N PHE A 128 -3.69 -3.50 -8.83
CA PHE A 128 -2.57 -2.67 -9.24
C PHE A 128 -1.32 -3.50 -9.49
N TYR A 129 -0.67 -3.26 -10.63
CA TYR A 129 0.63 -3.85 -10.97
C TYR A 129 1.62 -2.76 -11.39
N SER A 130 2.81 -2.77 -10.79
CA SER A 130 3.92 -1.91 -11.19
C SER A 130 5.26 -2.63 -11.04
N GLN A 131 6.03 -2.68 -12.12
CA GLN A 131 7.35 -3.31 -12.13
C GLN A 131 8.36 -2.56 -11.21
N PRO A 132 8.39 -1.21 -11.19
CA PRO A 132 9.19 -0.48 -10.21
C PRO A 132 8.81 -0.81 -8.75
N LEU A 133 7.52 -0.93 -8.43
CA LEU A 133 7.08 -1.30 -7.08
C LEU A 133 7.54 -2.73 -6.70
N ASN A 134 7.38 -3.69 -7.61
CA ASN A 134 7.86 -5.06 -7.41
C ASN A 134 9.39 -5.11 -7.23
N SER A 135 10.13 -4.31 -8.00
CA SER A 135 11.59 -4.16 -7.84
C SER A 135 11.95 -3.58 -6.48
N ALA A 136 11.20 -2.60 -5.98
CA ALA A 136 11.40 -2.01 -4.66
C ALA A 136 11.21 -3.05 -3.55
N PHE A 137 10.14 -3.85 -3.61
CA PHE A 137 9.91 -4.97 -2.69
C PHE A 137 11.01 -6.03 -2.78
N HIS A 138 11.40 -6.42 -4.00
CA HIS A 138 12.47 -7.39 -4.21
C HIS A 138 13.79 -6.91 -3.61
N LYS A 139 14.18 -5.65 -3.84
CA LYS A 139 15.36 -5.05 -3.21
C LYS A 139 15.25 -5.11 -1.69
N ARG A 140 14.10 -4.72 -1.12
CA ARG A 140 13.87 -4.73 0.35
C ARG A 140 13.99 -6.12 0.97
N ILE A 141 13.43 -7.14 0.34
CA ILE A 141 13.51 -8.54 0.80
C ILE A 141 14.98 -9.03 0.76
N ASN A 142 15.74 -8.62 -0.25
CA ASN A 142 17.12 -9.07 -0.46
C ASN A 142 18.18 -8.27 0.32
N ILE A 143 17.82 -7.18 1.01
CA ILE A 143 18.76 -6.44 1.87
C ILE A 143 19.25 -7.37 3.01
N LYS A 144 20.57 -7.50 3.14
CA LYS A 144 21.23 -8.34 4.16
C LYS A 144 21.56 -7.54 5.43
N THR A 145 20.56 -6.98 6.10
CA THR A 145 20.74 -6.39 7.42
C THR A 145 20.76 -7.46 8.51
N HIS A 146 21.29 -7.13 9.70
CA HIS A 146 21.49 -8.07 10.81
C HIS A 146 20.21 -8.84 11.21
N ASN A 147 19.03 -8.28 10.94
CA ASN A 147 17.72 -8.86 11.25
C ASN A 147 16.82 -9.09 10.02
N SER A 148 17.40 -9.14 8.80
CA SER A 148 16.57 -9.40 7.62
C SER A 148 16.05 -10.85 7.61
N PRO A 149 14.80 -11.09 7.16
CA PRO A 149 14.23 -12.43 7.09
C PRO A 149 15.13 -13.44 6.36
N LEU A 150 15.72 -13.02 5.23
CA LEU A 150 16.62 -13.85 4.43
C LEU A 150 17.86 -14.30 5.22
N LEU A 151 18.49 -13.37 5.96
CA LEU A 151 19.68 -13.69 6.76
C LEU A 151 19.32 -14.60 7.93
N ILE A 152 18.16 -14.40 8.55
CA ILE A 152 17.66 -15.25 9.64
C ILE A 152 17.45 -16.67 9.15
N ILE A 153 16.73 -16.86 8.03
CA ILE A 153 16.48 -18.18 7.44
C ILE A 153 17.83 -18.86 7.15
N LYS A 154 18.74 -18.16 6.46
CA LYS A 154 20.06 -18.67 6.11
C LYS A 154 20.87 -19.10 7.34
N LYS A 155 20.99 -18.23 8.36
CA LYS A 155 21.71 -18.53 9.60
C LYS A 155 21.11 -19.73 10.34
N CYS A 156 19.79 -19.82 10.42
CA CYS A 156 19.15 -20.95 11.09
C CYS A 156 19.47 -22.29 10.41
N ILE A 157 19.43 -22.32 9.08
CA ILE A 157 19.79 -23.50 8.31
C ILE A 157 21.27 -23.82 8.54
N GLU A 158 22.18 -22.86 8.35
CA GLU A 158 23.61 -23.07 8.53
C GLU A 158 23.99 -23.55 9.94
N ASP A 159 23.41 -22.95 10.99
CA ASP A 159 23.64 -23.34 12.38
C ASP A 159 23.15 -24.77 12.66
N GLU A 160 22.02 -25.17 12.06
CA GLU A 160 21.44 -26.50 12.27
C GLU A 160 22.32 -27.59 11.67
N PHE A 161 22.78 -27.40 10.43
CA PHE A 161 23.65 -28.35 9.73
C PHE A 161 25.10 -28.36 10.27
N LYS A 162 25.58 -27.26 10.86
CA LYS A 162 26.89 -27.23 11.55
C LYS A 162 26.88 -28.04 12.84
N ASN A 163 25.81 -27.93 13.63
CA ASN A 163 25.72 -28.53 14.95
C ASN A 163 25.28 -30.01 14.93
N HIS A 164 24.53 -30.43 13.90
CA HIS A 164 24.03 -31.81 13.78
C HIS A 164 24.65 -32.55 12.60
N LYS A 165 25.68 -33.36 12.86
CA LYS A 165 26.45 -34.09 11.85
C LYS A 165 25.79 -35.39 11.34
N ARG A 166 24.69 -35.85 11.94
CA ARG A 166 24.14 -37.19 11.68
C ARG A 166 22.68 -37.19 11.22
N GLU A 167 21.84 -36.29 11.73
CA GLU A 167 20.47 -36.13 11.25
C GLU A 167 19.90 -34.78 11.70
N VAL A 168 19.13 -34.12 10.82
CA VAL A 168 18.47 -32.85 11.10
C VAL A 168 16.97 -33.09 11.17
N TYR A 169 16.35 -32.77 12.31
CA TYR A 169 14.90 -32.87 12.45
C TYR A 169 14.22 -31.63 11.87
N ILE A 170 13.74 -31.77 10.63
CA ILE A 170 13.16 -30.67 9.83
C ILE A 170 12.04 -29.91 10.56
N PRO A 171 11.07 -30.54 11.25
CA PRO A 171 10.03 -29.79 11.97
C PRO A 171 10.57 -28.85 13.04
N ALA A 172 11.61 -29.25 13.80
CA ALA A 172 12.23 -28.35 14.78
C ALA A 172 12.98 -27.19 14.12
N LEU A 173 13.64 -27.43 12.99
CA LEU A 173 14.27 -26.37 12.21
C LEU A 173 13.23 -25.35 11.70
N LEU A 174 12.10 -25.82 11.17
CA LEU A 174 11.02 -24.95 10.69
C LEU A 174 10.43 -24.10 11.82
N HIS A 175 10.12 -24.72 12.95
CA HIS A 175 9.61 -24.01 14.12
C HIS A 175 10.61 -22.95 14.63
N LYS A 176 11.91 -23.27 14.64
CA LYS A 176 12.99 -22.34 15.01
C LYS A 176 13.09 -21.16 14.03
N ILE A 177 12.96 -21.42 12.73
CA ILE A 177 12.92 -20.38 11.70
C ILE A 177 11.70 -19.47 11.92
N GLN A 178 10.50 -20.04 12.06
CA GLN A 178 9.26 -19.29 12.31
C GLN A 178 9.37 -18.40 13.56
N THR A 179 9.86 -18.95 14.67
CA THR A 179 10.02 -18.20 15.93
C THR A 179 10.99 -17.02 15.77
N LYS A 180 12.09 -17.18 15.04
CA LYS A 180 13.04 -16.09 14.79
C LYS A 180 12.52 -15.08 13.78
N LEU A 181 11.75 -15.51 12.78
CA LEU A 181 11.09 -14.63 11.82
C LEU A 181 10.02 -13.75 12.46
N LEU A 182 9.25 -14.28 13.42
CA LEU A 182 8.29 -13.49 14.21
C LEU A 182 8.94 -12.33 14.96
N ARG A 183 10.22 -12.48 15.35
CA ARG A 183 11.01 -11.42 15.99
C ARG A 183 11.74 -10.52 14.99
N SER A 184 11.68 -10.84 13.71
CA SER A 184 12.32 -10.06 12.66
C SER A 184 11.51 -8.82 12.32
N LYS A 185 12.15 -7.85 11.67
CA LYS A 185 11.50 -6.65 11.16
C LYS A 185 11.90 -6.47 9.71
N LEU A 186 10.92 -6.45 8.81
CA LEU A 186 11.18 -6.07 7.43
C LEU A 186 11.67 -4.61 7.41
N ALA A 187 12.70 -4.34 6.60
CA ALA A 187 13.19 -2.98 6.46
C ALA A 187 12.05 -2.09 5.94
N LYS A 188 11.64 -1.09 6.73
CA LYS A 188 10.62 -0.13 6.31
C LYS A 188 11.15 0.72 5.14
N PHE A 189 10.24 1.33 4.39
CA PHE A 189 10.59 2.37 3.41
C PHE A 189 10.92 3.70 4.09
N ASN A 190 11.89 3.69 5.02
CA ASN A 190 12.29 4.84 5.82
C ASN A 190 13.77 5.19 5.65
N ASN A 191 14.39 4.72 4.57
CA ASN A 191 15.73 5.16 4.18
C ASN A 191 15.53 6.49 3.46
N LEU A 192 15.56 7.58 4.21
CA LEU A 192 15.85 8.92 3.68
C LEU A 192 17.34 9.00 3.33
#